data_AF-A0A9P3F4C1-F1
#
_entry.id   AF-A0A9P3F4C1-F1
#
_cell.length_a   1.000
_cell.length_b   1.000
_cell.length_c   1.000
_cell.angle_alpha   90.00
_cell.angle_beta   90.00
_cell.angle_gamma   90.00
#
_symmetry.space_group_name_H-M   'P 1'
#
loop_
_entity.id
_entity.type
_entity.pdbx_description
1 polymer ?
#
loop_
_entity_poly.entity_id
_entity_poly.type
_entity_poly.pdbx_seq_one_letter_code
_entity_poly.pdbx_strand_id
1 'polypeptide(L)'
;MKRSYRSSATAVDWKRLYVSRHLIDRRTCYLLNSILAGQTGRIKKFRTIIGLGYDIKDTLLRHISAGSDTEDYLARRYYAGALLTCLYRSIAVQEWIKLRNGEPVSLERALGAFDLFIPESSFGNLDE
;
A
#
# COMPACT_ATOMS: atom_id res chain seq x y z
N MET A 1 -9.40 16.23 5.75
CA MET A 1 -8.25 17.07 6.16
C MET A 1 -7.37 17.30 4.93
N LYS A 2 -7.47 18.46 4.27
CA LYS A 2 -6.76 18.78 3.01
C LYS A 2 -5.30 19.14 3.34
N ARG A 3 -4.30 18.37 2.89
CA ARG A 3 -2.87 18.69 3.07
C ARG A 3 -2.43 19.62 1.93
N SER A 4 -2.26 20.90 2.26
CA SER A 4 -1.68 21.93 1.38
C SER A 4 -0.15 21.76 1.36
N TYR A 5 0.43 21.42 0.20
CA TYR A 5 1.88 21.27 -0.02
C TYR A 5 2.64 22.62 -0.13
N ARG A 6 2.05 23.73 0.31
CA ARG A 6 2.61 25.09 0.20
C ARG A 6 3.46 25.56 1.39
N SER A 7 3.71 24.71 2.39
CA SER A 7 4.57 25.07 3.52
C SER A 7 6.05 24.85 3.16
N SER A 8 6.92 25.80 3.51
CA SER A 8 8.36 25.68 3.25
C SER A 8 8.93 24.41 3.90
N ALA A 9 9.99 23.83 3.31
CA ALA A 9 10.62 22.62 3.82
C ALA A 9 11.07 22.73 5.30
N THR A 10 11.33 23.95 5.79
CA THR A 10 11.67 24.23 7.19
C THR A 10 10.48 24.19 8.15
N ALA A 11 9.24 24.22 7.65
CA ALA A 11 8.02 24.09 8.47
C ALA A 11 7.61 22.63 8.69
N VAL A 12 8.19 21.68 7.96
CA VAL A 12 7.90 20.26 8.11
C VAL A 12 8.85 19.66 9.15
N ASP A 13 8.28 19.13 10.22
CA ASP A 13 9.01 18.32 11.21
C ASP A 13 9.42 16.98 10.60
N TRP A 14 10.48 17.02 9.79
CA TRP A 14 11.00 15.89 9.03
C TRP A 14 11.45 14.75 9.95
N LYS A 15 11.95 15.07 11.15
CA LYS A 15 12.43 14.06 12.11
C LYS A 15 11.25 13.25 12.64
N ARG A 16 10.16 13.91 13.06
CA ARG A 16 8.94 13.21 13.48
C ARG A 16 8.33 12.41 12.33
N LEU A 17 8.31 12.95 11.12
CA LEU A 17 7.81 12.25 9.95
C LEU A 17 8.64 10.99 9.64
N TYR A 18 9.97 11.11 9.69
CA TYR A 18 10.89 9.98 9.52
C TYR A 18 10.65 8.90 10.58
N VAL A 19 10.56 9.26 11.86
CA VAL A 19 10.28 8.31 12.95
C VAL A 19 8.95 7.59 12.69
N SER A 20 7.90 8.32 12.33
CA SER A 20 6.60 7.73 12.00
C SER A 20 6.69 6.72 10.86
N ARG A 21 7.33 7.10 9.74
CA ARG A 21 7.48 6.22 8.57
C ARG A 21 8.35 5.00 8.88
N HIS A 22 9.42 5.18 9.66
CA HIS A 22 10.28 4.07 10.08
C HIS A 22 9.52 3.05 10.96
N LEU A 23 8.66 3.52 11.86
CA LEU A 23 7.82 2.63 12.67
C LEU A 23 6.79 1.87 11.81
N ILE A 24 6.18 2.54 10.83
CA ILE A 24 5.25 1.92 9.88
C ILE A 24 5.98 0.86 9.04
N ASP A 25 7.19 1.16 8.55
CA ASP A 25 8.02 0.23 7.80
C ASP A 25 8.31 -1.04 8.62
N ARG A 26 8.85 -0.88 9.84
CA ARG A 26 9.16 -2.01 10.73
C ARG A 26 7.92 -2.85 11.04
N ARG A 27 6.78 -2.20 11.29
CA ARG A 27 5.51 -2.89 11.58
C ARG A 27 4.99 -3.65 10.36
N THR A 28 5.12 -3.08 9.17
CA THR A 28 4.73 -3.70 7.90
C THR A 28 5.61 -4.93 7.62
N CYS A 29 6.93 -4.80 7.75
CA CYS A 29 7.88 -5.91 7.63
C CYS A 29 7.53 -7.07 8.59
N TYR A 30 7.27 -6.75 9.87
CA TYR A 30 6.89 -7.75 10.87
C TYR A 30 5.60 -8.49 10.50
N LEU A 31 4.55 -7.76 10.10
CA LEU A 31 3.28 -8.37 9.73
C LEU A 31 3.38 -9.19 8.43
N LEU A 32 4.17 -8.73 7.45
CA LEU A 32 4.44 -9.49 6.23
C LEU A 32 5.19 -10.80 6.55
N ASN A 33 6.25 -10.74 7.34
CA ASN A 33 6.96 -11.95 7.76
C ASN A 33 6.04 -12.92 8.53
N SER A 34 5.10 -12.39 9.34
CA SER A 34 4.08 -13.21 10.01
C SER A 34 3.03 -13.81 9.06
N ILE A 35 2.77 -13.18 7.90
CA ILE A 35 1.95 -13.76 6.83
C ILE A 35 2.72 -14.89 6.13
N LEU A 36 4.02 -14.70 5.88
CA LEU A 36 4.87 -15.69 5.23
C LEU A 36 5.08 -16.93 6.11
N ALA A 37 5.33 -16.73 7.41
CA ALA A 37 5.55 -17.82 8.36
C ALA A 37 4.32 -18.69 8.65
N GLY A 38 3.09 -18.24 8.32
CA GLY A 38 1.90 -19.05 8.62
C GLY A 38 0.59 -18.56 8.01
N GLN A 39 -0.35 -19.49 7.88
CA GLN A 39 -1.68 -19.29 7.29
C GLN A 39 -2.67 -18.59 8.23
N THR A 40 -2.50 -18.79 9.53
CA THR A 40 -3.47 -18.32 10.54
C THR A 40 -3.55 -16.80 10.61
N GLY A 41 -4.78 -16.30 10.61
CA GLY A 41 -5.08 -14.88 10.83
C GLY A 41 -4.62 -13.93 9.71
N ARG A 42 -4.33 -14.45 8.51
CA ARG A 42 -3.84 -13.63 7.38
C ARG A 42 -4.77 -12.48 7.01
N ILE A 43 -6.08 -12.71 6.97
CA ILE A 43 -7.07 -11.64 6.68
C ILE A 43 -6.95 -10.50 7.70
N LYS A 44 -6.79 -10.82 9.00
CA LYS A 44 -6.62 -9.82 10.06
C LYS A 44 -5.31 -9.06 9.89
N LYS A 45 -4.21 -9.75 9.54
CA LYS A 45 -2.91 -9.14 9.25
C LYS A 45 -2.99 -8.21 8.04
N PHE A 46 -3.64 -8.64 6.96
CA PHE A 46 -3.93 -7.82 5.78
C PHE A 46 -4.65 -6.52 6.16
N ARG A 47 -5.79 -6.62 6.85
CA ARG A 47 -6.55 -5.45 7.30
C ARG A 47 -5.71 -4.51 8.17
N THR A 48 -4.86 -5.06 9.03
CA THR A 48 -3.96 -4.28 9.89
C THR A 48 -2.92 -3.52 9.05
N ILE A 49 -2.30 -4.18 8.07
CA ILE A 49 -1.33 -3.55 7.16
C ILE A 49 -2.00 -2.44 6.35
N ILE A 50 -3.14 -2.71 5.70
CA ILE A 50 -3.86 -1.71 4.90
C ILE A 50 -4.28 -0.50 5.75
N GLY A 51 -4.66 -0.72 7.01
CA GLY A 51 -5.01 0.33 7.96
C GLY A 51 -3.87 1.29 8.33
N LEU A 52 -2.60 0.95 8.04
CA LEU A 52 -1.46 1.86 8.21
C LEU A 52 -1.41 2.95 7.14
N GLY A 53 -2.23 2.84 6.09
CA GLY A 53 -2.37 3.86 5.05
C GLY A 53 -1.22 3.86 4.03
N TYR A 54 -1.08 4.97 3.31
CA TYR A 54 -0.22 5.06 2.13
C TYR A 54 1.28 4.89 2.41
N ASP A 55 1.74 5.17 3.64
CA ASP A 55 3.16 5.07 4.01
C ASP A 55 3.69 3.61 3.95
N ILE A 56 2.83 2.59 3.82
CA ILE A 56 3.27 1.20 3.60
C ILE A 56 3.75 0.93 2.18
N LYS A 57 3.41 1.81 1.22
CA LYS A 57 3.64 1.58 -0.22
C LYS A 57 5.11 1.29 -0.50
N ASP A 58 6.01 2.12 0.01
CA ASP A 58 7.45 1.98 -0.23
C ASP A 58 7.98 0.66 0.33
N THR A 59 7.52 0.26 1.52
CA THR A 59 7.87 -1.04 2.13
C THR A 59 7.39 -2.22 1.27
N LEU A 60 6.17 -2.17 0.75
CA LEU A 60 5.62 -3.23 -0.09
C LEU A 60 6.37 -3.32 -1.43
N LEU A 61 6.69 -2.19 -2.07
CA LEU A 61 7.48 -2.15 -3.30
C LEU A 61 8.87 -2.78 -3.08
N ARG A 62 9.55 -2.49 -1.97
CA ARG A 62 10.84 -3.14 -1.64
C ARG A 62 10.72 -4.66 -1.54
N HIS A 63 9.61 -5.18 -1.02
CA HIS A 63 9.38 -6.63 -0.92
C HIS A 63 8.94 -7.27 -2.24
N ILE A 64 8.24 -6.53 -3.11
CA ILE A 64 7.94 -6.96 -4.48
C ILE A 64 9.24 -7.07 -5.31
N SER A 65 10.23 -6.23 -5.03
CA SER A 65 11.55 -6.28 -5.67
C SER A 65 12.55 -7.21 -4.98
N ALA A 66 12.14 -8.05 -4.02
CA ALA A 66 13.04 -8.95 -3.31
C ALA A 66 13.77 -9.90 -4.28
N GLY A 67 15.11 -9.98 -4.20
CA GLY A 67 15.93 -10.81 -5.08
C GLY A 67 15.75 -12.32 -4.86
N SER A 68 16.20 -13.13 -5.82
CA SER A 68 16.17 -14.61 -5.74
C SER A 68 17.02 -15.18 -4.60
N ASP A 69 17.94 -14.39 -4.05
CA ASP A 69 18.81 -14.77 -2.94
C ASP A 69 18.03 -14.91 -1.61
N THR A 70 16.79 -14.45 -1.55
CA THR A 70 15.93 -14.62 -0.38
C THR A 70 15.15 -15.93 -0.51
N GLU A 71 15.26 -16.83 0.46
CA GLU A 71 14.59 -18.14 0.44
C GLU A 71 13.08 -18.05 0.15
N ASP A 72 12.40 -17.04 0.69
CA ASP A 72 10.96 -16.83 0.55
C ASP A 72 10.56 -15.86 -0.59
N TYR A 73 11.45 -15.55 -1.53
CA TYR A 73 11.26 -14.45 -2.48
C TYR A 73 9.96 -14.54 -3.28
N LEU A 74 9.56 -15.74 -3.77
CA LEU A 74 8.30 -15.90 -4.53
C LEU A 74 7.08 -15.57 -3.67
N ALA A 75 7.00 -16.13 -2.47
CA ALA A 75 5.90 -15.88 -1.55
C ALA A 75 5.87 -14.41 -1.12
N ARG A 76 7.03 -13.86 -0.77
CA ARG A 76 7.19 -12.45 -0.37
C ARG A 76 6.70 -11.50 -1.46
N ARG A 77 7.13 -11.72 -2.70
CA ARG A 77 6.70 -10.99 -3.89
C ARG A 77 5.18 -11.05 -4.08
N TYR A 78 4.62 -12.26 -4.01
CA TYR A 78 3.18 -12.49 -4.15
C TYR A 78 2.36 -11.75 -3.07
N TYR A 79 2.67 -11.94 -1.78
CA TYR A 79 1.89 -11.32 -0.71
C TYR A 79 2.07 -9.81 -0.64
N ALA A 80 3.28 -9.31 -0.93
CA ALA A 80 3.50 -7.86 -1.02
C ALA A 80 2.70 -7.25 -2.18
N GLY A 81 2.66 -7.91 -3.35
CA GLY A 81 1.81 -7.52 -4.48
C GLY A 81 0.32 -7.53 -4.12
N ALA A 82 -0.16 -8.60 -3.50
CA ALA A 82 -1.56 -8.71 -3.06
C ALA A 82 -1.94 -7.61 -2.05
N LEU A 83 -1.06 -7.29 -1.11
CA LEU A 83 -1.25 -6.18 -0.16
C LEU A 83 -1.28 -4.83 -0.88
N LEU A 84 -0.40 -4.61 -1.85
CA LEU A 84 -0.36 -3.36 -2.61
C LEU A 84 -1.65 -3.16 -3.43
N THR A 85 -2.13 -4.21 -4.11
CA THR A 85 -3.42 -4.18 -4.79
C THR A 85 -4.57 -3.92 -3.83
N CYS A 86 -4.55 -4.52 -2.63
CA CYS A 86 -5.58 -4.27 -1.61
C CYS A 86 -5.54 -2.82 -1.10
N LEU A 87 -4.35 -2.23 -0.93
CA LEU A 87 -4.19 -0.81 -0.57
C LEU A 87 -4.79 0.10 -1.64
N TYR A 88 -4.44 -0.12 -2.90
CA TYR A 88 -4.95 0.67 -4.03
C TYR A 88 -6.47 0.59 -4.13
N ARG A 89 -7.03 -0.62 -4.06
CA ARG A 89 -8.49 -0.82 -4.06
C ARG A 89 -9.16 -0.16 -2.85
N SER A 90 -8.56 -0.24 -1.67
CA SER A 90 -9.09 0.44 -0.48
C SER A 90 -9.15 1.94 -0.69
N ILE A 91 -8.15 2.55 -1.33
CA ILE A 91 -8.16 3.99 -1.62
C ILE A 91 -9.21 4.32 -2.69
N ALA A 92 -9.23 3.56 -3.78
CA ALA A 92 -10.16 3.73 -4.89
C ALA A 92 -11.62 3.68 -4.45
N VAL A 93 -11.99 2.64 -3.71
CA VAL A 93 -13.35 2.45 -3.17
C VAL A 93 -13.76 3.63 -2.29
N GLN A 94 -12.87 4.15 -1.45
CA GLN A 94 -13.20 5.28 -0.58
C GLN A 94 -13.48 6.56 -1.39
N GLU A 95 -12.74 6.82 -2.47
CA GLU A 95 -13.02 7.97 -3.35
C GLU A 95 -14.34 7.79 -4.13
N TRP A 96 -14.61 6.57 -4.59
CA TRP A 96 -15.82 6.27 -5.35
C TRP A 96 -17.08 6.26 -4.48
N ILE A 97 -16.98 5.90 -3.20
CA ILE A 97 -18.10 6.05 -2.24
C ILE A 97 -18.48 7.52 -2.08
N LYS A 98 -17.50 8.43 -1.96
CA LYS A 98 -17.75 9.88 -1.89
C LYS A 98 -18.49 10.36 -3.13
N LEU A 99 -18.02 9.96 -4.32
CA LEU A 99 -18.66 10.30 -5.59
C LEU A 99 -20.11 9.80 -5.65
N ARG A 100 -20.35 8.54 -5.29
CA ARG A 100 -21.69 7.94 -5.24
C ARG A 100 -22.63 8.70 -4.29
N ASN A 101 -22.11 9.20 -3.16
CA ASN A 101 -22.89 9.93 -2.17
C ASN A 101 -23.12 11.41 -2.54
N GLY A 102 -22.64 11.87 -3.70
CA GLY A 102 -22.75 13.27 -4.12
C GLY A 102 -21.78 14.23 -3.43
N GLU A 103 -20.75 13.71 -2.76
CA GLU A 103 -19.68 14.56 -2.21
C GLU A 103 -18.82 15.16 -3.34
N PRO A 104 -18.25 16.36 -3.15
CA PRO A 104 -17.44 17.01 -4.17
C PRO A 104 -16.13 16.25 -4.40
N VAL A 105 -16.06 15.52 -5.50
CA VAL A 105 -14.87 14.83 -6.03
C VAL A 105 -14.59 15.39 -7.42
N SER A 106 -13.37 15.88 -7.67
CA SER A 106 -13.01 16.38 -9.00
C SER A 106 -12.93 15.22 -10.01
N LEU A 107 -13.12 15.53 -11.29
CA LEU A 107 -13.04 14.51 -12.35
C LEU A 107 -11.66 13.82 -12.36
N GLU A 108 -10.58 14.60 -12.20
CA GLU A 108 -9.21 14.08 -12.18
C GLU A 108 -9.01 13.11 -11.00
N ARG A 109 -9.62 13.42 -9.84
CA ARG A 109 -9.55 12.55 -8.68
C ARG A 109 -10.35 11.26 -8.88
N ALA A 110 -11.52 11.35 -9.49
CA ALA A 110 -12.36 10.18 -9.77
C ALA A 110 -11.69 9.22 -10.78
N LEU A 111 -11.13 9.78 -11.86
CA LEU A 111 -10.37 9.03 -12.87
C LEU A 111 -9.09 8.43 -12.27
N GLY A 112 -8.29 9.22 -11.54
CA GLY A 112 -7.08 8.68 -10.89
C GLY A 112 -7.38 7.62 -9.82
N ALA A 113 -8.55 7.68 -9.17
CA ALA A 113 -9.01 6.61 -8.28
C ALA A 113 -9.46 5.36 -9.06
N PHE A 114 -9.99 5.52 -10.28
CA PHE A 114 -10.37 4.40 -11.14
C PHE A 114 -9.13 3.61 -11.59
N ASP A 115 -8.05 4.29 -11.97
CA ASP A 115 -6.80 3.66 -12.42
C ASP A 115 -6.24 2.69 -11.37
N LEU A 116 -6.46 2.96 -10.09
CA LEU A 116 -6.03 2.11 -8.96
C LEU A 116 -6.73 0.73 -8.92
N PHE A 117 -7.80 0.51 -9.67
CA PHE A 117 -8.43 -0.80 -9.79
C PHE A 117 -7.71 -1.74 -10.76
N ILE A 118 -6.95 -1.17 -11.71
CA ILE A 118 -6.25 -1.91 -12.75
C ILE A 118 -4.97 -2.50 -12.12
N PRO A 119 -4.83 -3.84 -12.08
CA PRO A 119 -3.59 -4.45 -11.60
C PRO A 119 -2.42 -4.05 -12.52
N GLU A 120 -1.32 -3.59 -11.95
CA GLU A 120 -0.04 -3.54 -12.66
C GLU A 120 0.40 -4.99 -12.91
N SER A 121 0.04 -5.53 -14.08
CA SER A 121 0.34 -6.90 -14.47
C SER A 121 1.86 -7.10 -14.55
N SER A 122 2.43 -7.82 -13.58
CA SER A 122 3.78 -8.39 -13.69
C SER A 122 3.87 -9.83 -13.17
N PHE A 123 2.81 -10.39 -12.57
CA PHE A 123 2.83 -11.78 -12.11
C PHE A 123 2.10 -12.66 -13.11
N GLY A 124 2.89 -13.22 -14.04
CA GLY A 124 2.51 -14.30 -14.95
C GLY A 124 1.70 -13.85 -16.15
N ASN A 125 2.38 -13.61 -17.27
CA ASN A 125 1.74 -13.89 -18.55
C ASN A 125 1.48 -15.40 -18.59
N LEU A 126 0.30 -15.82 -19.04
CA LEU A 126 -0.11 -17.23 -19.13
C LEU A 126 0.56 -17.98 -20.31
N ASP A 127 1.54 -17.34 -20.97
CA ASP A 127 2.24 -17.85 -22.16
C ASP A 127 3.67 -18.35 -21.88
N GLU A 128 3.95 -18.86 -20.67
CA GLU A 128 5.14 -19.72 -20.41
C GLU A 128 4.72 -21.14 -19.99
#